data_AF-A0A944QDQ6-F1
#
_entry.id   AF-A0A944QDQ6-F1
#
_cell.length_a   1.000
_cell.length_b   1.000
_cell.length_c   1.000
_cell.angle_alpha   90.00
_cell.angle_beta   90.00
_cell.angle_gamma   90.00
#
_symmetry.space_group_name_H-M   'P 1'
#
loop_
_entity.id
_entity.type
_entity.pdbx_description
1 polymer ?
#
loop_
_entity_poly.entity_id
_entity_poly.type
_entity_poly.pdbx_seq_one_letter_code
_entity_poly.pdbx_strand_id
1 'polypeptide(L)'
;MDFVETLKLIGAILAALIASRTIGAGARNWYLKGWGSRKVWRKKLNLLAVGATEEYVENLLGTPVFRNLEGPEIWQGNEEDTPKWVDHIFSTPHAWVVTRRVNDQLESWSVTVTDPKFWWDLEDVTFGKAKGRLGRSTFSELVDAPSGKYESAGARTAVYAESAYYGNPGAYQTFIFMHNQEGTGTCRTSGKGDVRTGEFSRPDDKGDYSAPEDESYRSESVVNTIIVTWYSSKMLHHEWQSWPVAITDQMRLLHRYQKKHGWRGKRSLGDGNGK
;
A
#
# COMPACT_ATOMS: atom_id res chain seq x y z
N MET A 1 -65.84 9.15 -7.05
CA MET A 1 -64.56 8.79 -6.43
C MET A 1 -64.38 9.74 -5.26
N ASP A 2 -64.35 9.21 -4.04
CA ASP A 2 -64.42 10.02 -2.82
C ASP A 2 -63.08 10.73 -2.58
N PHE A 3 -63.12 12.00 -2.17
CA PHE A 3 -61.92 12.83 -1.97
C PHE A 3 -60.93 12.18 -0.99
N VAL A 4 -61.48 11.42 -0.03
CA VAL A 4 -60.71 10.64 0.95
C VAL A 4 -59.94 9.49 0.30
N GLU A 5 -60.47 8.84 -0.73
CA GLU A 5 -59.75 7.77 -1.45
C GLU A 5 -58.60 8.35 -2.30
N THR A 6 -58.82 9.51 -2.92
CA THR A 6 -57.78 10.19 -3.70
C THR A 6 -56.60 10.63 -2.81
N LEU A 7 -56.88 11.14 -1.60
CA LEU A 7 -55.84 11.49 -0.61
C LEU A 7 -55.06 10.27 -0.12
N LYS A 8 -55.73 9.14 0.12
CA LYS A 8 -55.06 7.89 0.52
C LYS A 8 -54.14 7.36 -0.58
N LEU A 9 -54.56 7.42 -1.83
CA LEU A 9 -53.75 6.99 -2.98
C LEU A 9 -52.50 7.88 -3.15
N ILE A 10 -52.66 9.21 -3.06
CA ILE A 10 -51.54 10.16 -3.13
C ILE A 10 -50.56 9.92 -1.98
N GLY A 11 -51.06 9.73 -0.76
CA GLY A 11 -50.23 9.43 0.42
C GLY A 11 -49.43 8.13 0.27
N ALA A 12 -50.05 7.07 -0.26
CA ALA A 12 -49.38 5.79 -0.51
C ALA A 12 -48.28 5.90 -1.58
N ILE A 13 -48.53 6.65 -2.67
CA ILE A 13 -47.54 6.89 -3.72
C ILE A 13 -46.34 7.68 -3.18
N LEU A 14 -46.58 8.74 -2.41
CA LEU A 14 -45.52 9.53 -1.78
C LEU A 14 -44.70 8.70 -0.78
N ALA A 15 -45.36 7.89 0.06
CA ALA A 15 -44.68 6.99 0.99
C ALA A 15 -43.80 5.96 0.27
N ALA A 16 -44.28 5.37 -0.83
CA ALA A 16 -43.52 4.44 -1.66
C ALA A 16 -42.31 5.11 -2.35
N LEU A 17 -42.46 6.36 -2.82
CA LEU A 17 -41.38 7.14 -3.41
C LEU A 17 -40.30 7.54 -2.38
N ILE A 18 -40.70 7.89 -1.17
CA ILE A 18 -39.77 8.20 -0.08
C ILE A 18 -39.04 6.93 0.37
N ALA A 19 -39.76 5.81 0.55
CA ALA A 19 -39.18 4.52 0.93
C ALA A 19 -38.20 3.98 -0.12
N SER A 20 -38.53 4.10 -1.42
CA SER A 20 -37.62 3.69 -2.50
C SER A 20 -36.37 4.57 -2.56
N ARG A 21 -36.48 5.88 -2.30
CA ARG A 21 -35.31 6.77 -2.18
C ARG A 21 -34.43 6.44 -0.97
N THR A 22 -35.01 6.14 0.19
CA THR A 22 -34.22 5.81 1.40
C THR A 22 -33.56 4.45 1.29
N ILE A 23 -34.25 3.44 0.75
CA ILE A 23 -33.68 2.13 0.43
C ILE A 23 -32.56 2.27 -0.62
N GLY A 24 -32.80 3.04 -1.69
CA GLY A 24 -31.81 3.32 -2.72
C GLY A 24 -30.58 4.07 -2.20
N ALA A 25 -30.76 5.05 -1.33
CA ALA A 25 -29.66 5.78 -0.67
C ALA A 25 -28.88 4.88 0.30
N GLY A 26 -29.56 4.02 1.06
CA GLY A 26 -28.94 3.03 1.94
C GLY A 26 -28.12 2.00 1.17
N ALA A 27 -28.68 1.45 0.09
CA ALA A 27 -27.99 0.51 -0.80
C ALA A 27 -26.79 1.17 -1.51
N ARG A 28 -26.93 2.41 -1.98
CA ARG A 28 -25.84 3.20 -2.58
C ARG A 28 -24.74 3.48 -1.56
N ASN A 29 -25.08 3.89 -0.34
CA ASN A 29 -24.10 4.11 0.72
C ASN A 29 -23.39 2.82 1.13
N TRP A 30 -24.11 1.70 1.21
CA TRP A 30 -23.51 0.39 1.48
C TRP A 30 -22.58 -0.05 0.34
N TYR A 31 -22.99 0.13 -0.92
CA TYR A 31 -22.18 -0.17 -2.09
C TYR A 31 -20.91 0.71 -2.13
N LEU A 32 -21.06 2.03 -1.94
CA LEU A 32 -19.96 2.99 -1.92
C LEU A 32 -19.06 2.84 -0.69
N LYS A 33 -19.51 2.25 0.41
CA LYS A 33 -18.68 1.90 1.57
C LYS A 33 -18.06 0.50 1.47
N GLY A 34 -18.57 -0.33 0.56
CA GLY A 34 -18.17 -1.71 0.36
C GLY A 34 -17.49 -1.92 -0.99
N TRP A 35 -18.17 -2.64 -1.89
CA TRP A 35 -17.59 -3.12 -3.14
C TRP A 35 -17.31 -2.00 -4.16
N GLY A 36 -18.17 -0.99 -4.22
CA GLY A 36 -17.98 0.20 -5.06
C GLY A 36 -16.72 0.98 -4.69
N SER A 37 -16.46 1.17 -3.39
CA SER A 37 -15.22 1.79 -2.90
C SER A 37 -13.99 1.07 -3.45
N ARG A 38 -13.97 -0.26 -3.34
CA ARG A 38 -12.84 -1.09 -3.80
C ARG A 38 -12.60 -0.92 -5.29
N LYS A 39 -13.66 -0.92 -6.11
CA LYS A 39 -13.53 -0.71 -7.56
C LYS A 39 -12.98 0.68 -7.89
N VAL A 40 -13.46 1.72 -7.22
CA VAL A 40 -12.97 3.10 -7.41
C VAL A 40 -11.50 3.21 -7.04
N TRP A 41 -11.10 2.65 -5.90
CA TRP A 41 -9.71 2.74 -5.44
C TRP A 41 -8.74 1.97 -6.34
N ARG A 42 -9.08 0.79 -6.84
CA ARG A 42 -8.23 0.10 -7.84
C ARG A 42 -7.97 0.97 -9.07
N LYS A 43 -9.01 1.61 -9.59
CA LYS A 43 -8.87 2.52 -10.73
C LYS A 43 -7.96 3.70 -10.41
N LYS A 44 -8.09 4.27 -9.20
CA LYS A 44 -7.20 5.37 -8.77
C LYS A 44 -5.75 4.91 -8.64
N LEU A 45 -5.50 3.75 -8.05
CA LEU A 45 -4.15 3.21 -7.89
C LEU A 45 -3.47 2.91 -9.24
N ASN A 46 -4.23 2.44 -10.24
CA ASN A 46 -3.73 2.26 -11.62
C ASN A 46 -3.31 3.56 -12.32
N LEU A 47 -3.68 4.73 -11.78
CA LEU A 47 -3.30 6.03 -12.33
C LEU A 47 -2.04 6.62 -11.67
N LEU A 48 -1.48 5.95 -10.66
CA LEU A 48 -0.20 6.36 -10.08
C LEU A 48 0.94 6.06 -11.06
N ALA A 49 1.79 7.06 -11.27
CA ALA A 49 2.92 6.95 -12.19
C ALA A 49 4.13 7.71 -11.64
N VAL A 50 5.31 7.10 -11.72
CA VAL A 50 6.59 7.79 -11.50
C VAL A 50 6.68 8.97 -12.48
N GLY A 51 7.23 10.10 -12.02
CA GLY A 51 7.31 11.36 -12.76
C GLY A 51 6.07 12.26 -12.63
N ALA A 52 4.99 11.80 -11.99
CA ALA A 52 3.83 12.63 -11.74
C ALA A 52 4.14 13.82 -10.80
N THR A 53 3.39 14.91 -10.96
CA THR A 53 3.45 16.07 -10.07
C THR A 53 2.72 15.80 -8.76
N GLU A 54 3.04 16.55 -7.71
CA GLU A 54 2.28 16.49 -6.44
C GLU A 54 0.81 16.86 -6.63
N GLU A 55 0.53 17.93 -7.36
CA GLU A 55 -0.85 18.35 -7.62
C GLU A 55 -1.67 17.23 -8.27
N TYR A 56 -1.08 16.48 -9.22
CA TYR A 56 -1.73 15.32 -9.81
C TYR A 56 -2.05 14.24 -8.77
N VAL A 57 -1.07 13.91 -7.91
CA VAL A 57 -1.21 12.89 -6.86
C VAL A 57 -2.26 13.32 -5.81
N GLU A 58 -2.25 14.58 -5.38
CA GLU A 58 -3.21 15.11 -4.41
C GLU A 58 -4.63 15.15 -4.99
N ASN A 59 -4.78 15.53 -6.26
CA ASN A 59 -6.07 15.44 -6.95
C ASN A 59 -6.59 13.99 -7.03
N LEU A 60 -5.68 13.04 -7.18
CA LEU A 60 -6.00 11.62 -7.27
C LEU A 60 -6.36 11.01 -5.90
N LEU A 61 -5.53 11.25 -4.88
CA LEU A 61 -5.59 10.56 -3.58
C LEU A 61 -6.23 11.38 -2.46
N GLY A 62 -6.35 12.70 -2.65
CA GLY A 62 -6.75 13.66 -1.62
C GLY A 62 -5.53 14.24 -0.89
N THR A 63 -5.76 14.85 0.28
CA THR A 63 -4.69 15.45 1.08
C THR A 63 -3.89 14.39 1.84
N PRO A 64 -2.55 14.48 1.88
CA PRO A 64 -1.75 13.58 2.70
C PRO A 64 -2.00 13.78 4.19
N VAL A 65 -1.99 12.69 4.96
CA VAL A 65 -2.12 12.70 6.43
C VAL A 65 -0.79 12.96 7.14
N PHE A 66 0.33 12.63 6.48
CA PHE A 66 1.67 12.93 6.97
C PHE A 66 2.55 13.43 5.82
N ARG A 67 3.51 14.26 6.20
CA ARG A 67 4.59 14.74 5.34
C ARG A 67 5.89 14.57 6.11
N ASN A 68 6.75 13.66 5.65
CA ASN A 68 8.07 13.43 6.24
C ASN A 68 9.11 14.06 5.34
N LEU A 69 10.04 14.82 5.93
CA LEU A 69 11.14 15.46 5.23
C LEU A 69 12.43 14.78 5.67
N GLU A 70 13.25 14.33 4.71
CA GLU A 70 14.65 14.08 5.04
C GLU A 70 15.40 15.40 4.92
N GLY A 71 16.00 15.83 6.03
CA GLY A 71 16.75 17.08 6.09
C GLY A 71 17.91 17.10 5.09
N PRO A 72 18.41 18.29 4.73
CA PRO A 72 19.59 18.40 3.88
C PRO A 72 20.77 17.68 4.52
N GLU A 73 21.71 17.22 3.71
CA GLU A 73 22.91 16.54 4.20
C GLU A 73 23.87 17.59 4.81
N ILE A 74 23.59 18.01 6.05
CA ILE A 74 24.28 19.10 6.77
C ILE A 74 25.81 18.91 6.78
N TRP A 75 26.28 17.67 6.69
CA TRP A 75 27.69 17.31 6.73
C TRP A 75 28.46 17.53 5.42
N GLN A 76 27.79 17.79 4.28
CA GLN A 76 28.45 18.01 2.99
C GLN A 76 28.66 19.50 2.64
N GLY A 77 28.32 20.43 3.53
CA GLY A 77 28.59 21.86 3.33
C GLY A 77 27.76 22.52 2.23
N ASN A 78 26.75 21.84 1.68
CA ASN A 78 25.73 22.46 0.84
C ASN A 78 24.66 23.08 1.73
N GLU A 79 24.66 24.40 1.86
CA GLU A 79 23.67 25.21 2.57
C GLU A 79 22.32 25.32 1.82
N GLU A 80 22.00 24.41 0.91
CA GLU A 80 20.66 24.41 0.30
C GLU A 80 19.66 23.85 1.31
N ASP A 81 18.76 24.74 1.78
CA ASP A 81 17.63 24.44 2.68
C ASP A 81 16.60 23.45 2.07
N THR A 82 16.85 22.91 0.88
CA THR A 82 15.94 21.98 0.21
C THR A 82 16.08 20.57 0.79
N PRO A 83 14.97 19.94 1.23
CA PRO A 83 14.99 18.56 1.69
C PRO A 83 15.43 17.63 0.55
N LYS A 84 16.22 16.61 0.88
CA LYS A 84 16.71 15.64 -0.11
C LYS A 84 15.57 14.87 -0.76
N TRP A 85 14.54 14.55 0.03
CA TRP A 85 13.25 14.09 -0.46
C TRP A 85 12.13 14.40 0.52
N VAL A 86 10.90 14.31 0.00
CA VAL A 86 9.67 14.48 0.76
C VAL A 86 8.77 13.26 0.56
N ASP A 87 8.41 12.60 1.65
CA ASP A 87 7.42 11.53 1.65
C ASP A 87 6.05 12.08 2.04
N HIS A 88 5.06 11.88 1.18
CA HIS A 88 3.65 12.13 1.47
C HIS A 88 2.94 10.80 1.70
N ILE A 89 2.18 10.72 2.80
CA ILE A 89 1.46 9.51 3.18
C ILE A 89 -0.04 9.78 3.11
N PHE A 90 -0.77 8.96 2.38
CA PHE A 90 -2.20 9.06 2.16
C PHE A 90 -2.94 7.90 2.85
N SER A 91 -3.96 8.25 3.63
CA SER A 91 -4.87 7.28 4.25
C SER A 91 -6.06 7.02 3.35
N THR A 92 -6.17 5.82 2.78
CA THR A 92 -7.38 5.41 2.07
C THR A 92 -8.22 4.42 2.90
N PRO A 93 -9.48 4.13 2.53
CA PRO A 93 -10.28 3.11 3.21
C PRO A 93 -9.70 1.68 3.14
N HIS A 94 -8.83 1.40 2.17
CA HIS A 94 -8.38 0.03 1.87
C HIS A 94 -6.86 -0.16 1.85
N ALA A 95 -6.08 0.93 1.81
CA ALA A 95 -4.64 0.90 1.67
C ALA A 95 -3.99 2.16 2.26
N TRP A 96 -2.72 2.05 2.61
CA TRP A 96 -1.82 3.19 2.71
C TRP A 96 -1.16 3.41 1.35
N VAL A 97 -1.00 4.68 0.97
CA VAL A 97 -0.18 5.05 -0.19
C VAL A 97 0.90 5.99 0.31
N VAL A 98 2.15 5.71 -0.03
CA VAL A 98 3.28 6.58 0.32
C VAL A 98 3.98 6.99 -0.97
N THR A 99 4.23 8.27 -1.15
CA THR A 99 4.85 8.81 -2.36
C THR A 99 6.09 9.60 -1.98
N ARG A 100 7.22 9.35 -2.62
CA ARG A 100 8.49 10.05 -2.42
C ARG A 100 8.81 10.97 -3.56
N ARG A 101 9.05 12.23 -3.24
CA ARG A 101 9.41 13.26 -4.21
C ARG A 101 10.86 13.71 -4.04
N VAL A 102 11.51 13.93 -5.17
CA VAL A 102 12.83 14.58 -5.28
C VAL A 102 12.69 15.64 -6.36
N ASN A 103 13.15 16.87 -6.10
CA ASN A 103 13.06 17.98 -7.06
C ASN A 103 11.66 18.14 -7.68
N ASP A 104 10.65 18.12 -6.82
CA ASP A 104 9.22 18.21 -7.16
C ASP A 104 8.62 17.08 -8.03
N GLN A 105 9.38 16.05 -8.39
CA GLN A 105 8.89 14.92 -9.19
C GLN A 105 8.70 13.67 -8.33
N LEU A 106 7.67 12.89 -8.63
CA LEU A 106 7.43 11.60 -7.97
C LEU A 106 8.46 10.56 -8.41
N GLU A 107 9.47 10.29 -7.59
CA GLU A 107 10.54 9.32 -7.90
C GLU A 107 10.12 7.88 -7.59
N SER A 108 9.38 7.71 -6.51
CA SER A 108 8.88 6.39 -6.10
C SER A 108 7.60 6.50 -5.31
N TRP A 109 6.83 5.42 -5.30
CA TRP A 109 5.64 5.32 -4.49
C TRP A 109 5.40 3.88 -4.07
N SER A 110 4.62 3.69 -3.02
CA SER A 110 4.17 2.38 -2.58
C SER A 110 2.69 2.35 -2.24
N VAL A 111 2.14 1.15 -2.28
CA VAL A 111 0.79 0.86 -1.82
C VAL A 111 0.85 -0.32 -0.87
N THR A 112 0.40 -0.15 0.36
CA THR A 112 0.24 -1.22 1.37
C THR A 112 -1.25 -1.51 1.57
N VAL A 113 -1.73 -2.69 1.18
CA VAL A 113 -3.14 -3.09 1.33
C VAL A 113 -3.47 -3.42 2.78
N THR A 114 -4.43 -2.71 3.37
CA THR A 114 -4.83 -2.83 4.78
C THR A 114 -6.21 -3.44 5.01
N ASP A 115 -7.03 -3.56 3.96
CA ASP A 115 -8.34 -4.25 4.01
C ASP A 115 -8.19 -5.68 3.48
N PRO A 116 -8.40 -6.74 4.29
CA PRO A 116 -8.34 -8.12 3.82
C PRO A 116 -9.30 -8.43 2.67
N LYS A 117 -10.40 -7.67 2.53
CA LYS A 117 -11.38 -7.83 1.43
C LYS A 117 -11.02 -7.01 0.20
N PHE A 118 -10.03 -6.14 0.28
CA PHE A 118 -9.47 -5.43 -0.86
C PHE A 118 -8.31 -6.23 -1.42
N TRP A 119 -8.15 -6.10 -2.73
CA TRP A 119 -7.01 -6.61 -3.47
C TRP A 119 -6.86 -5.71 -4.69
N TRP A 120 -5.65 -5.62 -5.19
CA TRP A 120 -5.30 -4.81 -6.35
C TRP A 120 -4.56 -5.69 -7.35
N ASP A 121 -5.03 -5.69 -8.60
CA ASP A 121 -4.38 -6.45 -9.67
C ASP A 121 -3.09 -5.75 -10.07
N LEU A 122 -1.99 -6.50 -10.10
CA LEU A 122 -0.68 -5.96 -10.41
C LEU A 122 -0.35 -6.02 -11.89
N GLU A 123 -1.19 -6.66 -12.72
CA GLU A 123 -0.92 -6.84 -14.14
C GLU A 123 -0.76 -5.48 -14.86
N ASP A 124 -1.67 -4.54 -14.64
CA ASP A 124 -1.61 -3.22 -15.29
C ASP A 124 -0.37 -2.42 -14.87
N VAL A 125 -0.09 -2.37 -13.56
CA VAL A 125 0.99 -1.52 -13.01
C VAL A 125 2.38 -2.09 -13.28
N THR A 126 2.48 -3.39 -13.53
CA THR A 126 3.73 -4.07 -13.88
C THR A 126 3.83 -4.38 -15.38
N PHE A 127 3.00 -3.76 -16.22
CA PHE A 127 3.02 -3.93 -17.68
C PHE A 127 2.92 -5.42 -18.11
N GLY A 128 2.08 -6.18 -17.41
CA GLY A 128 1.84 -7.60 -17.66
C GLY A 128 2.88 -8.55 -17.08
N LYS A 129 3.84 -8.05 -16.28
CA LYS A 129 4.99 -8.85 -15.80
C LYS A 129 4.73 -9.60 -14.50
N ALA A 130 3.96 -9.03 -13.58
CA ALA A 130 3.51 -9.72 -12.38
C ALA A 130 2.01 -9.97 -12.47
N LYS A 131 1.61 -11.23 -12.59
CA LYS A 131 0.21 -11.65 -12.73
C LYS A 131 -0.32 -12.15 -11.39
N GLY A 132 -0.69 -11.21 -10.52
CA GLY A 132 -1.34 -11.58 -9.27
C GLY A 132 -1.90 -10.39 -8.52
N ARG A 133 -2.38 -10.67 -7.31
CA ARG A 133 -3.23 -9.75 -6.56
C ARG A 133 -2.54 -9.31 -5.28
N LEU A 134 -2.23 -8.04 -5.18
CA LEU A 134 -1.68 -7.45 -3.95
C LEU A 134 -2.64 -7.65 -2.78
N GLY A 135 -2.10 -8.09 -1.64
CA GLY A 135 -2.84 -8.47 -0.43
C GLY A 135 -3.44 -9.88 -0.48
N ARG A 136 -3.15 -10.68 -1.51
CA ARG A 136 -3.69 -12.04 -1.69
C ARG A 136 -2.66 -13.03 -2.19
N SER A 137 -1.93 -12.67 -3.24
CA SER A 137 -0.91 -13.52 -3.83
C SER A 137 0.31 -13.63 -2.93
N THR A 138 0.99 -14.75 -3.02
CA THR A 138 2.23 -15.01 -2.28
C THR A 138 3.45 -14.61 -3.11
N PHE A 139 4.63 -14.59 -2.50
CA PHE A 139 5.86 -14.23 -3.22
C PHE A 139 6.17 -15.21 -4.34
N SER A 140 6.00 -16.52 -4.09
CA SER A 140 6.23 -17.55 -5.11
C SER A 140 5.25 -17.48 -6.29
N GLU A 141 4.09 -16.83 -6.13
CA GLU A 141 3.12 -16.62 -7.21
C GLU A 141 3.40 -15.37 -8.04
N LEU A 142 4.01 -14.34 -7.44
CA LEU A 142 4.20 -13.03 -8.09
C LEU A 142 5.56 -12.88 -8.76
N VAL A 143 6.60 -13.50 -8.21
CA VAL A 143 7.99 -13.28 -8.62
C VAL A 143 8.65 -14.62 -8.84
N ASP A 144 8.78 -15.05 -10.11
CA ASP A 144 9.42 -16.33 -10.42
C ASP A 144 10.93 -16.29 -10.09
N ALA A 145 11.60 -15.19 -10.46
CA ALA A 145 13.03 -15.02 -10.30
C ALA A 145 13.34 -13.59 -9.78
N PRO A 146 13.43 -13.40 -8.46
CA PRO A 146 13.71 -12.08 -7.89
C PRO A 146 15.14 -11.64 -8.19
N SER A 147 15.30 -10.35 -8.48
CA SER A 147 16.60 -9.68 -8.65
C SER A 147 17.33 -9.51 -7.30
N GLY A 148 16.60 -9.52 -6.20
CA GLY A 148 17.14 -9.52 -4.85
C GLY A 148 16.09 -9.94 -3.83
N LYS A 149 16.55 -10.44 -2.68
CA LYS A 149 15.70 -10.75 -1.52
C LYS A 149 16.17 -9.96 -0.29
N TYR A 150 15.22 -9.42 0.45
CA TYR A 150 15.41 -8.70 1.69
C TYR A 150 14.55 -9.31 2.80
N GLU A 151 15.12 -9.55 3.97
CA GLU A 151 14.37 -9.91 5.17
C GLU A 151 14.93 -9.16 6.36
N SER A 152 14.06 -8.69 7.24
CA SER A 152 14.43 -8.18 8.55
C SER A 152 13.39 -8.65 9.57
N ALA A 153 13.79 -9.56 10.45
CA ALA A 153 12.96 -10.12 11.51
C ALA A 153 13.47 -9.68 12.88
N GLY A 154 12.78 -8.70 13.47
CA GLY A 154 12.99 -8.25 14.84
C GLY A 154 11.92 -8.76 15.81
N ALA A 155 12.03 -8.38 17.08
CA ALA A 155 11.16 -8.88 18.16
C ALA A 155 9.66 -8.58 17.98
N ARG A 156 9.31 -7.56 17.19
CA ARG A 156 7.91 -7.13 16.97
C ARG A 156 7.56 -6.90 15.50
N THR A 157 8.54 -7.04 14.61
CA THR A 157 8.44 -6.60 13.22
C THR A 157 9.14 -7.63 12.34
N ALA A 158 8.40 -8.31 11.47
CA ALA A 158 8.95 -9.09 10.37
C ALA A 158 8.64 -8.39 9.05
N VAL A 159 9.67 -8.13 8.25
CA VAL A 159 9.57 -7.62 6.89
C VAL A 159 10.24 -8.60 5.97
N TYR A 160 9.58 -8.90 4.85
CA TYR A 160 10.17 -9.63 3.74
C TYR A 160 9.90 -8.89 2.44
N ALA A 161 10.87 -8.81 1.55
CA ALA A 161 10.72 -8.18 0.25
C ALA A 161 11.54 -8.86 -0.84
N GLU A 162 11.04 -8.77 -2.06
CA GLU A 162 11.70 -9.25 -3.27
C GLU A 162 11.67 -8.13 -4.33
N SER A 163 12.81 -7.86 -4.95
CA SER A 163 12.87 -6.91 -6.07
C SER A 163 12.78 -7.65 -7.40
N ALA A 164 12.23 -6.98 -8.40
CA ALA A 164 12.23 -7.43 -9.78
C ALA A 164 12.41 -6.23 -10.72
N TYR A 165 13.38 -6.35 -11.62
CA TYR A 165 13.60 -5.40 -12.70
C TYR A 165 13.27 -6.04 -14.05
N TYR A 166 12.25 -5.50 -14.73
CA TYR A 166 11.73 -6.10 -15.96
C TYR A 166 12.23 -5.43 -17.25
N GLY A 167 13.12 -4.44 -17.16
CA GLY A 167 13.63 -3.70 -18.33
C GLY A 167 12.51 -3.17 -19.24
N ASN A 168 12.62 -3.41 -20.55
CA ASN A 168 11.52 -3.26 -21.51
C ASN A 168 10.80 -4.63 -21.64
N PRO A 169 9.49 -4.76 -21.39
CA PRO A 169 8.44 -3.73 -21.32
C PRO A 169 8.07 -3.17 -19.94
N GLY A 170 8.81 -3.47 -18.86
CA GLY A 170 8.56 -2.89 -17.53
C GLY A 170 8.93 -1.41 -17.36
N ALA A 171 8.97 -0.64 -18.46
CA ALA A 171 9.35 0.77 -18.50
C ALA A 171 10.66 1.12 -17.76
N TYR A 172 11.60 0.18 -17.66
CA TYR A 172 12.85 0.34 -16.91
C TYR A 172 12.65 0.75 -15.43
N GLN A 173 11.53 0.32 -14.84
CA GLN A 173 11.22 0.50 -13.43
C GLN A 173 11.67 -0.72 -12.62
N THR A 174 12.01 -0.46 -11.35
CA THR A 174 12.22 -1.52 -10.36
C THR A 174 10.95 -1.63 -9.51
N PHE A 175 10.47 -2.87 -9.39
CA PHE A 175 9.33 -3.23 -8.56
C PHE A 175 9.84 -3.94 -7.32
N ILE A 176 9.37 -3.54 -6.15
CA ILE A 176 9.66 -4.24 -4.89
C ILE A 176 8.34 -4.74 -4.34
N PHE A 177 8.22 -6.05 -4.25
CA PHE A 177 7.11 -6.74 -3.60
C PHE A 177 7.49 -6.94 -2.15
N MET A 178 6.60 -6.60 -1.22
CA MET A 178 6.91 -6.58 0.20
C MET A 178 5.74 -7.10 1.03
N HIS A 179 6.07 -7.76 2.13
CA HIS A 179 5.22 -7.91 3.28
C HIS A 179 5.73 -7.00 4.40
N ASN A 180 4.85 -6.15 4.93
CA ASN A 180 5.08 -5.40 6.16
C ASN A 180 3.90 -5.54 7.12
N GLN A 181 4.06 -5.07 8.36
CA GLN A 181 3.07 -5.28 9.43
C GLN A 181 1.86 -4.35 9.31
N GLU A 182 1.94 -3.33 8.47
CA GLU A 182 0.82 -2.41 8.22
C GLU A 182 -0.19 -2.99 7.23
N GLY A 183 0.23 -3.95 6.41
CA GLY A 183 -0.65 -4.60 5.44
C GLY A 183 -1.41 -5.81 5.99
N THR A 184 -2.21 -6.41 5.12
CA THR A 184 -2.96 -7.64 5.40
C THR A 184 -2.17 -8.90 5.03
N GLY A 185 -2.71 -10.08 5.35
CA GLY A 185 -2.11 -11.37 5.03
C GLY A 185 -1.19 -11.90 6.13
N THR A 186 -0.53 -13.02 5.81
CA THR A 186 0.43 -13.71 6.68
C THR A 186 1.85 -13.49 6.16
N CYS A 187 2.81 -13.41 7.07
CA CYS A 187 4.23 -13.46 6.76
C CYS A 187 4.83 -14.66 7.46
N ARG A 188 5.52 -15.51 6.71
CA ARG A 188 6.42 -16.52 7.26
C ARG A 188 7.84 -16.05 7.04
N THR A 189 8.60 -15.96 8.11
CA THR A 189 10.03 -15.65 8.02
C THR A 189 10.79 -16.86 7.51
N SER A 190 11.95 -16.62 6.92
CA SER A 190 12.85 -17.69 6.47
C SER A 190 13.60 -18.37 7.62
N GLY A 191 13.42 -17.86 8.85
CA GLY A 191 14.16 -18.26 10.04
C GLY A 191 15.50 -17.54 10.21
N LYS A 192 15.91 -16.72 9.23
CA LYS A 192 17.04 -15.80 9.34
C LYS A 192 16.57 -14.47 9.94
N GLY A 193 17.42 -13.85 10.76
CA GLY A 193 17.14 -12.54 11.35
C GLY A 193 17.27 -11.39 10.35
N ASP A 194 18.17 -11.52 9.38
CA ASP A 194 18.44 -10.53 8.33
C ASP A 194 18.89 -11.28 7.06
N VAL A 195 18.34 -10.90 5.90
CA VAL A 195 18.69 -11.44 4.57
C VAL A 195 18.82 -10.27 3.61
N ARG A 196 19.90 -10.22 2.83
CA ARG A 196 20.18 -9.17 1.85
C ARG A 196 20.97 -9.76 0.69
N THR A 197 20.25 -10.04 -0.39
CA THR A 197 20.82 -10.68 -1.57
C THR A 197 20.51 -9.89 -2.83
N GLY A 198 21.36 -10.05 -3.84
CA GLY A 198 21.16 -9.42 -5.15
C GLY A 198 21.16 -7.90 -5.04
N GLU A 199 20.12 -7.25 -5.55
CA GLU A 199 20.03 -5.78 -5.55
C GLU A 199 19.95 -5.15 -4.15
N PHE A 200 19.55 -5.91 -3.12
CA PHE A 200 19.53 -5.41 -1.73
C PHE A 200 20.88 -5.54 -1.02
N SER A 201 21.86 -6.23 -1.61
CA SER A 201 23.19 -6.35 -1.01
C SER A 201 23.89 -5.00 -1.01
N ARG A 202 24.63 -4.72 0.06
CA ARG A 202 25.46 -3.52 0.19
C ARG A 202 26.92 -3.86 -0.14
N PRO A 203 27.73 -2.88 -0.59
CA PRO A 203 29.15 -3.08 -0.84
C PRO A 203 29.94 -3.60 0.37
N ASP A 204 29.48 -3.32 1.59
CA ASP A 204 30.11 -3.71 2.86
C ASP A 204 29.55 -5.00 3.47
N ASP A 205 28.57 -5.65 2.82
CA ASP A 205 28.03 -6.93 3.28
C ASP A 205 29.08 -8.04 3.13
N LYS A 206 29.54 -8.61 4.25
CA LYS A 206 30.61 -9.63 4.29
C LYS A 206 30.16 -11.03 3.87
N GLY A 207 29.03 -11.16 3.17
CA GLY A 207 28.43 -12.47 2.83
C GLY A 207 27.60 -13.10 3.95
N ASP A 208 27.43 -12.41 5.09
CA ASP A 208 26.68 -12.92 6.25
C ASP A 208 25.15 -12.94 6.04
N TYR A 209 24.65 -12.32 4.95
CA TYR A 209 23.23 -12.07 4.68
C TYR A 209 22.62 -12.94 3.57
N SER A 210 23.00 -14.22 3.52
CA SER A 210 22.49 -15.17 2.52
C SER A 210 21.03 -15.58 2.77
N ALA A 211 20.23 -15.70 1.71
CA ALA A 211 18.91 -16.33 1.79
C ALA A 211 19.06 -17.85 2.07
N PRO A 212 18.17 -18.46 2.88
CA PRO A 212 18.20 -19.90 3.07
C PRO A 212 17.76 -20.65 1.80
N GLU A 213 18.22 -21.90 1.67
CA GLU A 213 17.89 -22.78 0.55
C GLU A 213 16.41 -23.20 0.55
N ASP A 214 15.80 -23.34 1.73
CA ASP A 214 14.36 -23.60 1.85
C ASP A 214 13.56 -22.34 1.52
N GLU A 215 12.88 -22.35 0.38
CA GLU A 215 12.04 -21.26 -0.11
C GLU A 215 10.56 -21.38 0.29
N SER A 216 10.19 -22.33 1.15
CA SER A 216 8.79 -22.56 1.57
C SER A 216 8.11 -21.28 2.10
N TYR A 217 8.87 -20.43 2.80
CA TYR A 217 8.39 -19.15 3.33
C TYR A 217 7.86 -18.20 2.24
N ARG A 218 8.35 -18.28 0.99
CA ARG A 218 7.86 -17.49 -0.15
C ARG A 218 6.45 -17.89 -0.54
N SER A 219 6.13 -19.18 -0.45
CA SER A 219 4.81 -19.73 -0.79
C SER A 219 3.76 -19.51 0.29
N GLU A 220 4.17 -19.11 1.49
CA GLU A 220 3.28 -18.88 2.64
C GLU A 220 3.15 -17.41 3.03
N SER A 221 4.04 -16.56 2.51
CA SER A 221 4.04 -15.13 2.76
C SER A 221 3.25 -14.40 1.69
N VAL A 222 2.21 -13.69 2.12
CA VAL A 222 1.37 -12.86 1.25
C VAL A 222 2.10 -11.55 0.95
N VAL A 223 2.18 -11.15 -0.31
CA VAL A 223 2.65 -9.83 -0.69
C VAL A 223 1.54 -8.83 -0.44
N ASN A 224 1.77 -7.86 0.46
CA ASN A 224 0.77 -6.87 0.85
C ASN A 224 1.14 -5.44 0.47
N THR A 225 2.39 -5.23 0.07
CA THR A 225 2.94 -3.94 -0.32
C THR A 225 3.66 -4.08 -1.66
N ILE A 226 3.46 -3.11 -2.55
CA ILE A 226 4.29 -2.93 -3.74
C ILE A 226 4.93 -1.55 -3.67
N ILE A 227 6.20 -1.45 -4.02
CA ILE A 227 6.93 -0.21 -4.22
C ILE A 227 7.32 -0.18 -5.70
N VAL A 228 7.11 0.98 -6.33
CA VAL A 228 7.57 1.25 -7.69
C VAL A 228 8.52 2.43 -7.61
N THR A 229 9.70 2.25 -8.18
CA THR A 229 10.74 3.28 -8.23
C THR A 229 11.31 3.38 -9.63
N TRP A 230 11.82 4.56 -9.97
CA TRP A 230 12.69 4.71 -11.12
C TRP A 230 14.01 3.93 -10.93
N TYR A 231 14.95 4.09 -11.86
CA TYR A 231 16.19 3.32 -12.02
C TYR A 231 17.18 3.46 -10.84
N SER A 232 16.86 4.26 -9.82
CA SER A 232 17.75 4.51 -8.70
C SER A 232 17.85 3.29 -7.77
N SER A 233 18.92 2.52 -7.95
CA SER A 233 19.31 1.42 -7.05
C SER A 233 19.62 1.88 -5.63
N LYS A 234 19.84 3.20 -5.41
CA LYS A 234 20.22 3.76 -4.11
C LYS A 234 19.25 3.38 -3.01
N MET A 235 17.95 3.35 -3.30
CA MET A 235 16.93 2.97 -2.31
C MET A 235 17.11 1.54 -1.78
N LEU A 236 17.50 0.61 -2.66
CA LEU A 236 17.64 -0.82 -2.34
C LEU A 236 18.77 -1.10 -1.35
N HIS A 237 19.77 -0.21 -1.28
CA HIS A 237 20.90 -0.35 -0.36
C HIS A 237 20.60 0.21 1.04
N HIS A 238 19.48 0.92 1.24
CA HIS A 238 19.12 1.44 2.56
C HIS A 238 18.29 0.44 3.37
N GLU A 239 18.10 0.72 4.66
CA GLU A 239 17.19 -0.07 5.50
C GLU A 239 15.73 0.17 5.09
N TRP A 240 14.86 -0.83 5.25
CA TRP A 240 13.47 -0.74 4.78
C TRP A 240 12.68 0.41 5.40
N GLN A 241 13.06 0.86 6.60
CA GLN A 241 12.47 2.02 7.29
C GLN A 241 12.71 3.34 6.55
N SER A 242 13.69 3.38 5.66
CA SER A 242 13.95 4.52 4.79
C SER A 242 13.25 4.41 3.44
N TRP A 243 12.58 3.30 3.13
CA TRP A 243 11.79 3.17 1.90
C TRP A 243 10.49 3.96 2.04
N PRO A 244 9.88 4.42 0.93
CA PRO A 244 8.62 5.14 0.96
C PRO A 244 7.47 4.17 1.22
N VAL A 245 7.39 3.60 2.42
CA VAL A 245 6.38 2.60 2.82
C VAL A 245 5.67 3.00 4.10
N ALA A 246 4.49 2.41 4.33
CA ALA A 246 3.80 2.60 5.59
C ALA A 246 4.52 1.88 6.73
N ILE A 247 4.92 2.62 7.76
CA ILE A 247 5.66 2.08 8.91
C ILE A 247 4.78 2.10 10.15
N THR A 248 4.75 0.99 10.88
CA THR A 248 3.88 0.80 12.05
C THR A 248 4.03 1.89 13.11
N ASP A 249 5.24 2.31 13.42
CA ASP A 249 5.46 3.33 14.45
C ASP A 249 4.80 4.67 14.10
N GLN A 250 4.78 5.04 12.81
CA GLN A 250 4.09 6.23 12.31
C GLN A 250 2.56 6.02 12.31
N MET A 251 2.10 4.90 11.76
CA MET A 251 0.65 4.66 11.58
C MET A 251 -0.08 4.41 12.90
N ARG A 252 0.61 3.88 13.92
CA ARG A 252 0.01 3.52 15.22
C ARG A 252 -0.67 4.70 15.91
N LEU A 253 -0.10 5.90 15.82
CA LEU A 253 -0.68 7.11 16.40
C LEU A 253 -2.00 7.46 15.71
N LEU A 254 -2.01 7.43 14.37
CA LEU A 254 -3.20 7.70 13.58
C LEU A 254 -4.27 6.63 13.79
N HIS A 255 -3.90 5.35 13.91
CA HIS A 255 -4.83 4.28 14.23
C HIS A 255 -5.53 4.48 15.57
N ARG A 256 -4.79 4.89 16.61
CA ARG A 256 -5.37 5.22 17.92
C ARG A 256 -6.36 6.38 17.81
N TYR A 257 -5.99 7.44 17.07
CA TYR A 257 -6.85 8.58 16.83
C TYR A 257 -8.13 8.19 16.07
N GLN A 258 -8.00 7.50 14.92
CA GLN A 258 -9.10 7.03 14.09
C GLN A 258 -10.05 6.09 14.85
N LYS A 259 -9.51 5.21 15.72
CA LYS A 259 -10.31 4.32 16.56
C LYS A 259 -11.10 5.11 17.61
N LYS A 260 -10.48 6.07 18.28
CA LYS A 260 -11.13 6.93 19.28
C LYS A 260 -12.27 7.77 18.67
N HIS A 261 -12.12 8.18 17.41
CA HIS A 261 -13.06 9.10 16.76
C HIS A 261 -14.02 8.40 15.78
N GLY A 262 -14.12 7.07 15.83
CA GLY A 262 -15.08 6.29 15.04
C GLY A 262 -14.86 6.28 13.53
N TRP A 263 -13.76 6.86 13.03
CA TRP A 263 -13.41 6.91 11.61
C TRP A 263 -13.17 5.53 11.00
N ARG A 264 -12.69 4.58 11.81
CA ARG A 264 -12.63 3.15 11.48
C ARG A 264 -13.50 2.36 12.47
N GLY A 265 -14.82 2.46 12.31
CA GLY A 265 -15.75 1.61 13.06
C GLY A 265 -15.38 0.13 12.95
N LYS A 266 -15.08 -0.49 14.10
CA LYS A 266 -14.96 -1.95 14.36
C LYS A 266 -14.47 -2.78 13.15
N ARG A 267 -13.21 -2.64 12.73
CA ARG A 267 -12.50 -3.76 12.10
C ARG A 267 -11.90 -4.60 13.22
N SER A 268 -12.34 -5.84 13.30
CA SER A 268 -11.78 -6.89 14.12
C SER A 268 -10.26 -6.95 13.88
N LEU A 269 -9.51 -6.32 14.78
CA LEU A 269 -8.19 -6.85 15.10
C LEU A 269 -8.48 -8.27 15.55
N GLY A 270 -8.07 -9.26 14.75
CA GLY A 270 -7.97 -10.61 15.27
C GLY A 270 -7.12 -10.50 16.52
N ASP A 271 -7.70 -10.83 17.67
CA ASP A 271 -6.94 -11.01 18.89
C ASP A 271 -5.92 -12.11 18.58
N GLY A 272 -4.69 -11.69 18.27
CA GLY A 272 -3.53 -12.55 18.11
C GLY A 272 -3.10 -13.15 19.44
N ASN A 273 -4.04 -13.72 20.19
CA ASN A 273 -3.78 -14.66 21.27
C ASN A 273 -3.86 -16.06 20.68
N GLY A 274 -2.85 -16.40 19.86
CA GLY A 274 -2.42 -17.78 19.76
C GLY A 274 -1.78 -18.15 21.10
N LYS A 275 -2.43 -19.06 21.81
CA LYS A 275 -1.73 -19.94 22.74
C LYS A 275 -0.77 -20.83 21.96
#